data_AF-A0A7C4AML0-F1
#
_entry.id   AF-A0A7C4AML0-F1
#
_cell.length_a   1.000
_cell.length_b   1.000
_cell.length_c   1.000
_cell.angle_alpha   90.00
_cell.angle_beta   90.00
_cell.angle_gamma   90.00
#
_symmetry.space_group_name_H-M   'P 1'
#
loop_
_entity.id
_entity.type
_entity.pdbx_description
1 polymer ?
#
loop_
_entity_poly.entity_id
_entity_poly.type
_entity_poly.pdbx_seq_one_letter_code
_entity_poly.pdbx_strand_id
1 'polypeptide(L)'
;MRHQGRKISILCAAVLCSIALVAGAAQAAGYLANEVITLSPGENQTRDFLVYEPFDIKNLGPAEPWLIICLGDNETKCGKLTITLTTSAKPTFGSYMDYSFVGFAYALGGTPEFINQAATTPWPAEKVITLNSTFGIVYVAALINKIKGDVPLPAEFKIVFKLAVAQ
;
A
#
# COMPACT_ATOMS: atom_id res chain seq x y z
N MET A 1 0.69 10.20 27.79
CA MET A 1 0.64 9.51 26.48
C MET A 1 -0.67 9.71 25.69
N ARG A 2 -1.47 10.78 25.93
CA ARG A 2 -2.72 11.05 25.16
C ARG A 2 -2.59 12.09 24.04
N HIS A 3 -1.43 12.73 23.90
CA HIS A 3 -1.23 13.84 22.94
C HIS A 3 -0.60 13.45 21.60
N GLN A 4 0.00 12.26 21.46
CA GLN A 4 0.65 11.83 20.21
C GLN A 4 -0.36 11.26 19.19
N GLY A 5 -1.29 10.42 19.64
CA GLY A 5 -2.33 9.84 18.76
C GLY A 5 -3.25 10.90 18.13
N ARG A 6 -3.58 11.96 18.87
CA ARG A 6 -4.45 13.04 18.39
C ARG A 6 -3.79 13.90 17.29
N LYS A 7 -2.46 14.00 17.26
CA LYS A 7 -1.73 14.73 16.21
C LYS A 7 -1.64 13.93 14.90
N ILE A 8 -1.55 12.59 15.00
CA ILE A 8 -1.48 11.68 13.85
C ILE A 8 -2.84 11.60 13.14
N SER A 9 -3.95 11.53 13.90
CA SER A 9 -5.30 11.54 13.33
C SER A 9 -5.62 12.83 12.57
N ILE A 10 -5.10 13.98 13.04
CA ILE A 10 -5.26 15.27 12.36
C ILE A 10 -4.43 15.32 11.08
N LEU A 11 -3.23 14.74 11.06
CA LEU A 11 -2.39 14.68 9.87
C LEU A 11 -3.04 13.81 8.77
N CYS A 12 -3.61 12.66 9.13
CA CYS A 12 -4.33 11.78 8.20
C CYS A 12 -5.64 12.38 7.69
N ALA A 13 -6.43 13.04 8.56
CA ALA A 13 -7.63 13.76 8.15
C ALA A 13 -7.29 14.96 7.26
N ALA A 14 -6.18 15.65 7.52
CA ALA A 14 -5.67 16.71 6.66
C ALA A 14 -5.25 16.16 5.30
N VAL A 15 -4.55 15.02 5.21
CA VAL A 15 -4.20 14.37 3.93
C VAL A 15 -5.46 13.95 3.17
N LEU A 16 -6.42 13.28 3.82
CA LEU A 16 -7.69 12.88 3.19
C LEU A 16 -8.55 14.06 2.72
N CYS A 17 -8.64 15.14 3.50
CA CYS A 17 -9.37 16.36 3.10
C CYS A 17 -8.62 17.20 2.05
N SER A 18 -7.29 17.25 2.08
CA SER A 18 -6.52 18.01 1.09
C SER A 18 -6.41 17.30 -0.25
N ILE A 19 -6.55 15.97 -0.30
CA ILE A 19 -6.77 15.21 -1.55
C ILE A 19 -8.09 15.63 -2.22
N ALA A 20 -9.13 15.97 -1.44
CA ALA A 20 -10.41 16.42 -1.99
C ALA A 20 -10.46 17.93 -2.33
N LEU A 21 -9.59 18.77 -1.74
CA LEU A 21 -9.65 20.23 -1.85
C LEU A 21 -8.55 20.88 -2.71
N VAL A 22 -7.42 20.18 -2.96
CA VAL A 22 -6.24 20.78 -3.62
C VAL A 22 -5.85 20.06 -4.92
N ALA A 23 -6.33 18.84 -5.14
CA ALA A 23 -6.15 18.15 -6.40
C ALA A 23 -7.15 18.69 -7.43
N GLY A 24 -6.68 19.47 -8.41
CA GLY A 24 -7.43 19.68 -9.64
C GLY A 24 -7.78 18.32 -10.26
N ALA A 25 -8.81 18.25 -11.11
CA ALA A 25 -9.31 17.00 -11.68
C ALA A 25 -8.21 16.11 -12.31
N ALA A 26 -7.11 16.70 -12.78
CA ALA A 26 -5.93 15.99 -13.28
C ALA A 26 -5.10 15.28 -12.21
N GLN A 27 -5.01 15.83 -11.00
CA GLN A 27 -4.29 15.22 -9.86
C GLN A 27 -5.16 14.16 -9.16
N ALA A 28 -6.48 14.34 -9.13
CA ALA A 28 -7.42 13.32 -8.62
C ALA A 28 -7.33 12.00 -9.41
N ALA A 29 -7.05 12.08 -10.71
CA ALA A 29 -6.87 10.92 -11.59
C ALA A 29 -5.64 10.07 -11.22
N GLY A 30 -4.60 10.66 -10.61
CA GLY A 30 -3.39 9.95 -10.18
C GLY A 30 -3.56 9.14 -8.88
N TYR A 31 -4.66 9.30 -8.16
CA TYR A 31 -4.98 8.46 -6.98
C TYR A 31 -6.04 7.40 -7.25
N LEU A 32 -6.63 7.41 -8.44
CA LEU A 32 -7.49 6.32 -8.87
C LEU A 32 -6.65 5.06 -8.83
N ALA A 33 -7.18 4.02 -8.20
CA ALA A 33 -6.52 2.73 -8.22
C ALA A 33 -6.23 2.36 -9.67
N ASN A 34 -4.96 2.05 -9.97
CA ASN A 34 -4.55 1.64 -11.31
C ASN A 34 -5.30 0.39 -11.75
N GLU A 35 -5.62 -0.46 -10.78
CA GLU A 35 -6.35 -1.69 -10.98
C GLU A 35 -7.22 -2.03 -9.76
N VAL A 36 -8.38 -2.65 -10.04
CA VAL A 36 -9.20 -3.32 -9.03
C VAL A 36 -8.94 -4.82 -9.11
N ILE A 37 -8.44 -5.40 -8.02
CA ILE A 37 -8.07 -6.81 -7.91
C ILE A 37 -9.09 -7.51 -7.02
N THR A 38 -9.71 -8.59 -7.52
CA THR A 38 -10.55 -9.45 -6.68
C THR A 38 -9.74 -10.67 -6.22
N LEU A 39 -9.84 -11.03 -4.93
CA LEU A 39 -9.19 -12.20 -4.36
C LEU A 39 -10.17 -13.06 -3.56
N SER A 40 -10.15 -14.36 -3.81
CA SER A 40 -10.80 -15.39 -2.99
C SER A 40 -9.80 -16.10 -2.07
N PRO A 41 -10.21 -16.65 -0.91
CA PRO A 41 -9.35 -17.45 -0.04
C PRO A 41 -8.58 -18.54 -0.80
N GLY A 42 -7.27 -18.57 -0.63
CA GLY A 42 -6.34 -19.47 -1.34
C GLY A 42 -5.69 -18.85 -2.58
N GLU A 43 -6.17 -17.69 -3.05
CA GLU A 43 -5.61 -17.03 -4.23
C GLU A 43 -4.35 -16.22 -3.91
N ASN A 44 -3.50 -16.08 -4.94
CA ASN A 44 -2.30 -15.25 -4.92
C ASN A 44 -2.19 -14.52 -6.26
N GLN A 45 -1.98 -13.21 -6.21
CA GLN A 45 -1.76 -12.39 -7.40
C GLN A 45 -0.50 -11.52 -7.24
N THR A 46 0.21 -11.34 -8.35
CA THR A 46 1.47 -10.57 -8.41
C THR A 46 1.36 -9.50 -9.47
N ARG A 47 1.92 -8.32 -9.21
CA ARG A 47 2.12 -7.27 -10.21
C ARG A 47 3.57 -6.80 -10.18
N ASP A 48 4.14 -6.63 -11.36
CA ASP A 48 5.42 -5.97 -11.58
C ASP A 48 5.14 -4.56 -12.11
N PHE A 49 5.88 -3.57 -11.62
CA PHE A 49 5.66 -2.16 -11.96
C PHE A 49 6.93 -1.33 -11.78
N LEU A 50 6.89 -0.09 -12.26
CA LEU A 50 8.02 0.84 -12.25
C LEU A 50 7.67 2.08 -11.44
N VAL A 51 8.59 2.55 -10.59
CA VAL A 51 8.46 3.84 -9.90
C VAL A 51 9.63 4.74 -10.31
N TYR A 52 9.31 5.93 -10.81
CA TYR A 52 10.27 6.78 -11.51
C TYR A 52 11.06 7.71 -10.59
N GLU A 53 10.51 8.09 -9.44
CA GLU A 53 11.15 9.03 -8.52
C GLU A 53 10.59 8.87 -7.09
N PRO A 54 11.26 9.43 -6.06
CA PRO A 54 10.72 9.48 -4.70
C PRO A 54 9.40 10.24 -4.62
N PHE A 55 8.51 9.78 -3.74
CA PHE A 55 7.23 10.43 -3.47
C PHE A 55 7.44 11.84 -2.89
N ASP A 56 6.88 12.83 -3.58
CA ASP A 56 6.84 14.21 -3.10
C ASP A 56 5.46 14.52 -2.50
N ILE A 57 5.41 14.81 -1.20
CA ILE A 57 4.18 15.16 -0.50
C ILE A 57 3.53 16.48 -0.99
N LYS A 58 4.29 17.37 -1.64
CA LYS A 58 3.75 18.62 -2.17
C LYS A 58 2.98 18.42 -3.47
N ASN A 59 3.49 17.52 -4.30
CA ASN A 59 2.88 17.13 -5.57
C ASN A 59 2.04 15.86 -5.46
N LEU A 60 2.12 15.20 -4.30
CA LEU A 60 1.43 13.98 -3.90
C LEU A 60 1.61 12.84 -4.92
N GLY A 61 2.85 12.62 -5.35
CA GLY A 61 3.21 11.55 -6.27
C GLY A 61 4.73 11.47 -6.48
N PRO A 62 5.21 10.44 -7.19
CA PRO A 62 4.45 9.31 -7.73
C PRO A 62 4.19 8.22 -6.67
N ALA A 63 3.02 7.59 -6.76
CA ALA A 63 2.68 6.39 -6.01
C ALA A 63 1.90 5.45 -6.94
N GLU A 64 1.97 4.15 -6.67
CA GLU A 64 1.33 3.11 -7.48
C GLU A 64 0.19 2.49 -6.67
N PRO A 65 -1.08 2.88 -6.90
CA PRO A 65 -2.22 2.43 -6.10
C PRO A 65 -2.98 1.22 -6.66
N TRP A 66 -3.49 0.36 -5.78
CA TRP A 66 -4.41 -0.75 -6.06
C TRP A 66 -5.60 -0.75 -5.12
N LEU A 67 -6.75 -1.21 -5.62
CA LEU A 67 -7.92 -1.54 -4.82
C LEU A 67 -8.11 -3.06 -4.83
N ILE A 68 -8.03 -3.69 -3.69
CA ILE A 68 -8.22 -5.13 -3.51
C ILE A 68 -9.59 -5.37 -2.88
N ILE A 69 -10.39 -6.22 -3.51
CA ILE A 69 -11.67 -6.71 -3.01
C ILE A 69 -11.47 -8.18 -2.62
N CYS A 70 -11.53 -8.46 -1.33
CA CYS A 70 -11.46 -9.82 -0.81
C CYS A 70 -12.87 -10.38 -0.64
N LEU A 71 -13.12 -11.56 -1.21
CA LEU A 71 -14.41 -12.25 -1.19
C LEU A 71 -14.26 -13.62 -0.54
N GLY A 72 -14.90 -13.84 0.60
CA GLY A 72 -14.98 -15.13 1.27
C GLY A 72 -16.42 -15.62 1.40
N ASP A 73 -16.59 -16.85 1.86
CA ASP A 73 -17.91 -17.41 2.18
C ASP A 73 -18.21 -17.33 3.69
N ASN A 74 -19.39 -17.81 4.09
CA ASN A 74 -19.81 -17.75 5.48
C ASN A 74 -19.01 -18.65 6.43
N GLU A 75 -18.36 -19.69 5.91
CA GLU A 75 -17.58 -20.66 6.68
C GLU A 75 -16.11 -20.20 6.77
N THR A 76 -15.50 -19.86 5.64
CA THR A 76 -14.07 -19.55 5.51
C THR A 76 -13.73 -18.07 5.75
N LYS A 77 -14.72 -17.16 5.61
CA LYS A 77 -14.49 -15.70 5.61
C LYS A 77 -13.39 -15.30 4.61
N CYS A 78 -12.98 -14.03 4.58
CA CYS A 78 -11.87 -13.59 3.73
C CYS A 78 -10.53 -14.13 4.23
N GLY A 79 -10.31 -14.17 5.55
CA GLY A 79 -9.08 -14.70 6.14
C GLY A 79 -7.96 -13.67 6.26
N LYS A 80 -6.72 -14.04 5.91
CA LYS A 80 -5.53 -13.19 6.09
C LYS A 80 -4.96 -12.76 4.74
N LEU A 81 -5.00 -11.46 4.45
CA LEU A 81 -4.33 -10.88 3.30
C LEU A 81 -2.89 -10.52 3.67
N THR A 82 -1.92 -11.20 3.08
CA THR A 82 -0.50 -10.80 3.12
C THR A 82 -0.19 -9.95 1.89
N ILE A 83 0.32 -8.75 2.14
CA ILE A 83 0.85 -7.85 1.11
C ILE A 83 2.36 -7.82 1.26
N THR A 84 3.09 -8.19 0.20
CA THR A 84 4.55 -8.16 0.18
C THR A 84 5.02 -7.29 -0.98
N LEU A 85 5.79 -6.26 -0.68
CA LEU A 85 6.41 -5.36 -1.66
C LEU A 85 7.92 -5.59 -1.68
N THR A 86 8.47 -5.77 -2.87
CA THR A 86 9.89 -6.04 -3.11
C THR A 86 10.39 -5.22 -4.29
N THR A 87 11.70 -5.02 -4.37
CA THR A 87 12.33 -4.36 -5.52
C THR A 87 13.57 -5.13 -5.96
N SER A 88 13.79 -5.19 -7.28
CA SER A 88 15.00 -5.71 -7.90
C SER A 88 16.09 -4.63 -8.05
N ALA A 89 15.80 -3.38 -7.67
CA ALA A 89 16.76 -2.28 -7.74
C ALA A 89 18.02 -2.63 -6.95
N LYS A 90 19.14 -2.75 -7.66
CA LYS A 90 20.44 -3.13 -7.09
C LYS A 90 21.17 -1.87 -6.66
N PRO A 91 21.21 -1.51 -5.37
CA PRO A 91 22.03 -0.40 -4.93
C PRO A 91 23.51 -0.70 -5.19
N THR A 92 24.27 0.32 -5.61
CA THR A 92 25.73 0.29 -5.56
C THR A 92 26.22 0.29 -4.10
N PHE A 93 27.51 0.02 -3.87
CA PHE A 93 28.07 -0.02 -2.51
C PHE A 93 27.84 1.32 -1.78
N GLY A 94 27.16 1.28 -0.64
CA GLY A 94 26.82 2.47 0.17
C GLY A 94 25.54 3.20 -0.24
N SER A 95 24.88 2.77 -1.31
CA SER A 95 23.58 3.29 -1.76
C SER A 95 22.43 2.47 -1.15
N TYR A 96 21.27 3.07 -1.00
CA TYR A 96 20.06 2.36 -0.59
C TYR A 96 18.80 3.12 -1.01
N MET A 97 17.68 2.39 -1.03
CA MET A 97 16.36 2.95 -1.26
C MET A 97 15.45 2.57 -0.09
N ASP A 98 14.86 3.58 0.53
CA ASP A 98 13.76 3.41 1.48
C ASP A 98 12.45 3.47 0.70
N TYR A 99 11.58 2.50 0.91
CA TYR A 99 10.30 2.39 0.21
C TYR A 99 9.22 1.85 1.16
N SER A 100 7.97 2.04 0.80
CA SER A 100 6.85 1.59 1.61
C SER A 100 5.62 1.34 0.77
N PHE A 101 4.67 0.63 1.36
CA PHE A 101 3.28 0.75 0.95
C PHE A 101 2.42 1.30 2.08
N VAL A 102 1.48 2.15 1.70
CA VAL A 102 0.56 2.84 2.61
C VAL A 102 -0.87 2.65 2.12
N GLY A 103 -1.83 2.69 3.03
CA GLY A 103 -3.22 2.45 2.64
C GLY A 103 -4.17 2.27 3.80
N PHE A 104 -5.31 1.66 3.52
CA PHE A 104 -6.28 1.27 4.52
C PHE A 104 -6.94 -0.05 4.15
N ALA A 105 -7.37 -0.80 5.16
CA ALA A 105 -8.16 -1.99 5.02
C ALA A 105 -9.46 -1.84 5.80
N TYR A 106 -10.53 -2.41 5.28
CA TYR A 106 -11.83 -2.45 5.93
C TYR A 106 -12.49 -3.79 5.68
N ALA A 107 -12.74 -4.53 6.76
CA ALA A 107 -13.60 -5.70 6.78
C ALA A 107 -15.04 -5.25 7.01
N LEU A 108 -16.01 -5.79 6.26
CA LEU A 108 -17.42 -5.47 6.45
C LEU A 108 -17.86 -5.76 7.89
N GLY A 109 -18.36 -4.73 8.58
CA GLY A 109 -18.76 -4.82 10.00
C GLY A 109 -17.60 -4.76 11.00
N GLY A 110 -16.37 -4.59 10.52
CA GLY A 110 -15.17 -4.42 11.33
C GLY A 110 -14.77 -2.96 11.55
N THR A 111 -13.61 -2.76 12.19
CA THR A 111 -12.99 -1.44 12.31
C THR A 111 -11.97 -1.26 11.18
N PRO A 112 -11.92 -0.09 10.51
CA PRO A 112 -10.87 0.20 9.53
C PRO A 112 -9.46 0.10 10.15
N GLU A 113 -8.52 -0.52 9.44
CA GLU A 113 -7.10 -0.59 9.80
C GLU A 113 -6.28 0.29 8.83
N PHE A 114 -5.38 1.11 9.36
CA PHE A 114 -4.42 1.84 8.53
C PHE A 114 -3.20 0.97 8.23
N ILE A 115 -2.76 1.02 6.98
CA ILE A 115 -1.59 0.31 6.49
C ILE A 115 -0.45 1.30 6.31
N ASN A 116 0.68 1.01 6.94
CA ASN A 116 1.94 1.68 6.68
C ASN A 116 3.06 0.68 6.98
N GLN A 117 3.71 0.19 5.93
CA GLN A 117 4.80 -0.75 6.04
C GLN A 117 5.95 -0.30 5.15
N ALA A 118 7.11 -0.10 5.77
CA ALA A 118 8.33 0.35 5.10
C ALA A 118 9.41 -0.73 5.13
N ALA A 119 10.35 -0.62 4.19
CA ALA A 119 11.58 -1.39 4.16
C ALA A 119 12.70 -0.58 3.48
N THR A 120 13.92 -1.08 3.62
CA THR A 120 15.11 -0.54 2.95
C THR A 120 15.74 -1.66 2.13
N THR A 121 16.16 -1.37 0.89
CA THR A 121 16.79 -2.38 0.03
C THR A 121 17.97 -3.08 0.71
N PRO A 122 18.10 -4.42 0.58
CA PRO A 122 17.32 -5.33 -0.28
C PRO A 122 16.12 -5.99 0.42
N TRP A 123 15.75 -5.56 1.62
CA TRP A 123 14.73 -6.24 2.43
C TRP A 123 13.31 -5.96 1.92
N PRO A 124 12.39 -6.93 1.96
CA PRO A 124 10.99 -6.74 1.59
C PRO A 124 10.22 -5.95 2.65
N ALA A 125 9.21 -5.20 2.20
CA ALA A 125 8.16 -4.69 3.08
C ALA A 125 7.01 -5.71 3.09
N GLU A 126 6.56 -6.17 4.27
CA GLU A 126 5.47 -7.15 4.38
C GLU A 126 4.50 -6.79 5.49
N LYS A 127 3.19 -6.92 5.22
CA LYS A 127 2.12 -6.72 6.19
C LYS A 127 1.05 -7.78 6.01
N VAL A 128 0.59 -8.34 7.13
CA VAL A 128 -0.58 -9.20 7.20
C VAL A 128 -1.77 -8.41 7.74
N ILE A 129 -2.88 -8.47 7.03
CA ILE A 129 -4.15 -7.83 7.36
C ILE A 129 -5.18 -8.94 7.60
N THR A 130 -5.85 -8.90 8.74
CA THR A 130 -6.87 -9.90 9.08
C THR A 130 -8.25 -9.38 8.72
N LEU A 131 -8.95 -10.08 7.83
CA LEU A 131 -10.28 -9.74 7.33
C LEU A 131 -11.29 -10.79 7.83
N ASN A 132 -11.85 -10.56 9.02
CA ASN A 132 -12.80 -11.46 9.69
C ASN A 132 -14.26 -11.27 9.21
N SER A 133 -14.46 -11.16 7.92
CA SER A 133 -15.77 -10.94 7.27
C SER A 133 -15.84 -11.70 5.96
N THR A 134 -17.03 -11.85 5.37
CA THR A 134 -17.18 -12.42 4.01
C THR A 134 -16.73 -11.47 2.91
N PHE A 135 -16.59 -10.18 3.25
CA PHE A 135 -16.21 -9.14 2.31
C PHE A 135 -15.23 -8.18 2.97
N GLY A 136 -14.13 -7.87 2.29
CA GLY A 136 -13.15 -6.88 2.72
C GLY A 136 -12.66 -6.03 1.55
N ILE A 137 -12.38 -4.77 1.80
CA ILE A 137 -11.76 -3.86 0.84
C ILE A 137 -10.42 -3.41 1.40
N VAL A 138 -9.39 -3.42 0.57
CA VAL A 138 -8.07 -2.90 0.89
C VAL A 138 -7.61 -1.97 -0.21
N TYR A 139 -7.33 -0.72 0.13
CA TYR A 139 -6.63 0.20 -0.77
C TYR A 139 -5.19 0.30 -0.32
N VAL A 140 -4.25 0.18 -1.25
CA VAL A 140 -2.81 0.24 -0.96
C VAL A 140 -2.07 0.92 -2.09
N ALA A 141 -1.13 1.78 -1.76
CA ALA A 141 -0.25 2.43 -2.71
C ALA A 141 1.22 2.19 -2.33
N ALA A 142 2.01 1.72 -3.30
CA ALA A 142 3.45 1.56 -3.15
C ALA A 142 4.18 2.85 -3.57
N LEU A 143 5.24 3.20 -2.86
CA LEU A 143 6.01 4.41 -3.14
C LEU A 143 7.47 4.29 -2.68
N ILE A 144 8.33 5.10 -3.30
CA ILE A 144 9.70 5.33 -2.85
C ILE A 144 9.68 6.47 -1.84
N ASN A 145 10.19 6.24 -0.63
CA ASN A 145 10.29 7.28 0.39
C ASN A 145 11.51 8.16 0.17
N LYS A 146 12.65 7.53 -0.12
CA LYS A 146 13.94 8.19 -0.23
C LYS A 146 14.94 7.31 -0.98
N ILE A 147 15.83 7.95 -1.73
CA ILE A 147 17.01 7.32 -2.30
C ILE A 147 18.26 7.97 -1.69
N LYS A 148 19.26 7.16 -1.36
CA LYS A 148 20.60 7.63 -1.00
C LYS A 148 21.62 6.99 -1.95
N GLY A 149 22.50 7.82 -2.52
CA GLY A 149 23.50 7.37 -3.48
C GLY A 149 22.90 7.06 -4.85
N ASP A 150 23.58 6.20 -5.60
CA ASP A 150 23.19 5.83 -6.96
C ASP A 150 22.33 4.57 -6.93
N VAL A 151 21.04 4.75 -7.12
CA VAL A 151 20.08 3.67 -7.36
C VAL A 151 19.42 3.92 -8.72
N PRO A 152 19.49 2.97 -9.68
CA PRO A 152 18.90 3.16 -11.00
C PRO A 152 17.40 3.44 -10.94
N LEU A 153 16.97 4.41 -11.75
CA LEU A 153 15.56 4.76 -11.96
C LEU A 153 15.20 4.60 -13.46
N PRO A 154 13.97 4.17 -13.79
CA PRO A 154 12.91 3.79 -12.87
C PRO A 154 13.26 2.51 -12.09
N ALA A 155 12.84 2.48 -10.83
CA ALA A 155 13.03 1.34 -9.97
C ALA A 155 11.96 0.29 -10.25
N GLU A 156 12.39 -0.94 -10.52
CA GLU A 156 11.52 -2.09 -10.68
C GLU A 156 11.04 -2.60 -9.32
N PHE A 157 9.72 -2.71 -9.20
CA PHE A 157 9.05 -3.25 -8.02
C PHE A 157 8.17 -4.42 -8.39
N LYS A 158 7.94 -5.26 -7.38
CA LYS A 158 6.97 -6.34 -7.41
C LYS A 158 6.15 -6.30 -6.14
N ILE A 159 4.83 -6.30 -6.30
CA ILE A 159 3.87 -6.43 -5.20
C ILE A 159 3.12 -7.75 -5.32
N VAL A 160 3.00 -8.46 -4.21
CA VAL A 160 2.32 -9.75 -4.09
C VAL A 160 1.17 -9.61 -3.10
N PHE A 161 -0.02 -10.05 -3.51
CA PHE A 161 -1.22 -10.11 -2.71
C PHE A 161 -1.62 -11.57 -2.53
N LYS A 162 -1.52 -12.09 -1.31
CA LYS A 162 -1.86 -13.48 -0.99
C LYS A 162 -2.97 -13.52 0.04
N LEU A 163 -4.13 -14.07 -0.33
CA LEU A 163 -5.25 -14.24 0.60
C LEU A 163 -5.26 -15.68 1.12
N ALA A 164 -4.83 -15.89 2.37
CA ALA A 164 -4.86 -17.20 3.01
C ALA A 164 -6.24 -17.49 3.61
N VAL A 165 -6.68 -18.75 3.51
CA VAL A 165 -7.89 -19.27 4.16
C VAL A 165 -7.81 -19.00 5.67
N ALA A 166 -8.92 -18.55 6.28
CA ALA A 166 -8.98 -18.46 7.73
C ALA A 166 -8.82 -19.86 8.34
N GLN A 167 -7.87 -20.00 9.27
CA GLN A 167 -7.78 -21.18 10.13
C GLN A 167 -8.65 -21.00 11.35
#